data_AF-A0A6C0E0H4-F1
#
_entry.id   AF-A0A6C0E0H4-F1
#
_cell.length_a   1.000
_cell.length_b   1.000
_cell.length_c   1.000
_cell.angle_alpha   90.00
_cell.angle_beta   90.00
_cell.angle_gamma   90.00
#
_symmetry.space_group_name_H-M   'P 1'
#
loop_
_entity.id
_entity.type
_entity.pdbx_description
1 polymer ?
#
loop_
_entity_poly.entity_id
_entity_poly.type
_entity_poly.pdbx_seq_one_letter_code
_entity_poly.pdbx_strand_id
1 'polypeptide(L)'
;MDINKLWQEIIDIGYETRKNNKNGLEIWQPLKKQYQNYDMKFVINTSFINLTKEINYSHKLLDDDHKNVTIIINYTMLDNTIPDEHFLIQHFRIPIMENFNLQLFKLLQIAYNIGQSKALFEMKKYNQDIIDFYMKNKLDKLITYTQNVKEIKLSRPLNYKKSKKTKKSKKSRKSKKSRN
;
A
#
# COMPACT_ATOMS: atom_id res chain seq x y z
N MET A 1 10.62 3.40 13.01
CA MET A 1 9.37 2.63 13.08
C MET A 1 9.64 1.28 12.43
N ASP A 2 9.16 0.20 13.06
CA ASP A 2 9.33 -1.17 12.56
C ASP A 2 8.37 -1.43 11.40
N ILE A 3 8.89 -1.93 10.28
CA ILE A 3 8.08 -2.22 9.09
C ILE A 3 7.03 -3.30 9.33
N ASN A 4 7.30 -4.28 10.20
CA ASN A 4 6.35 -5.36 10.48
C ASN A 4 5.14 -4.83 11.24
N LYS A 5 5.40 -3.94 12.22
CA LYS A 5 4.35 -3.26 12.95
C LYS A 5 3.53 -2.37 12.03
N LEU A 6 4.18 -1.57 11.18
CA LEU A 6 3.47 -0.73 10.21
C LEU A 6 2.63 -1.57 9.23
N TRP A 7 3.19 -2.66 8.72
CA TRP A 7 2.49 -3.58 7.81
C TRP A 7 1.20 -4.10 8.45
N GLN A 8 1.27 -4.56 9.70
CA GLN A 8 0.09 -5.04 10.42
C GLN A 8 -0.91 -3.93 10.71
N GLU A 9 -0.46 -2.75 11.14
CA GLU A 9 -1.33 -1.59 11.36
C GLU A 9 -2.11 -1.22 10.09
N ILE A 10 -1.48 -1.24 8.92
CA ILE A 10 -2.14 -0.93 7.65
C ILE A 10 -3.11 -2.03 7.22
N ILE A 11 -2.80 -3.31 7.49
CA ILE A 11 -3.75 -4.42 7.31
C ILE A 11 -5.00 -4.19 8.17
N ASP A 12 -4.83 -3.88 9.45
CA ASP A 12 -5.93 -3.70 10.39
C ASP A 12 -6.84 -2.53 9.95
N ILE A 13 -6.25 -1.43 9.47
CA ILE A 13 -7.00 -0.30 8.90
C ILE A 13 -7.79 -0.72 7.65
N GLY A 14 -7.19 -1.50 6.74
CA GLY A 14 -7.86 -2.02 5.55
C GLY A 14 -9.04 -2.94 5.89
N TYR A 15 -8.82 -3.84 6.85
CA TYR A 15 -9.85 -4.75 7.34
C TYR A 15 -11.04 -3.99 7.92
N GLU A 16 -10.79 -3.07 8.86
CA GLU A 16 -11.85 -2.26 9.47
C GLU A 16 -12.57 -1.37 8.46
N THR A 17 -11.87 -0.87 7.44
CA THR A 17 -12.49 -0.09 6.37
C THR A 17 -13.53 -0.94 5.63
N ARG A 18 -13.15 -2.14 5.17
CA ARG A 18 -14.05 -2.99 4.39
C ARG A 18 -15.18 -3.58 5.23
N LYS A 19 -14.87 -4.02 6.45
CA LYS A 19 -15.85 -4.56 7.41
C LYS A 19 -16.96 -3.56 7.71
N ASN A 20 -16.61 -2.29 7.87
CA ASN A 20 -17.57 -1.23 8.18
C ASN A 20 -18.11 -0.52 6.92
N ASN A 21 -17.90 -1.08 5.72
CA ASN A 21 -18.33 -0.51 4.43
C ASN A 21 -17.93 0.97 4.23
N LYS A 22 -16.76 1.36 4.73
CA LYS A 22 -16.22 2.72 4.58
C LYS A 22 -15.64 2.92 3.17
N ASN A 23 -15.55 4.18 2.74
CA ASN A 23 -14.91 4.53 1.49
C ASN A 23 -13.40 4.24 1.55
N GLY A 24 -12.98 3.16 0.91
CA GLY A 24 -11.59 2.71 0.95
C GLY A 24 -10.59 3.70 0.36
N LEU A 25 -10.98 4.47 -0.65
CA LEU A 25 -10.12 5.48 -1.27
C LEU A 25 -9.91 6.65 -0.31
N GLU A 26 -10.97 7.13 0.32
CA GLU A 26 -10.92 8.24 1.28
C GLU A 26 -10.00 7.92 2.47
N ILE A 27 -10.07 6.70 3.00
CA ILE A 27 -9.19 6.25 4.10
C ILE A 27 -7.74 6.07 3.65
N TRP A 28 -7.52 5.60 2.41
CA TRP A 28 -6.17 5.35 1.89
C TRP A 28 -5.38 6.63 1.55
N GLN A 29 -6.02 7.67 1.02
CA GLN A 29 -5.32 8.87 0.53
C GLN A 29 -4.42 9.55 1.58
N PRO A 30 -4.84 9.76 2.84
CA PRO A 30 -3.98 10.31 3.88
C PRO A 30 -2.74 9.46 4.15
N LEU A 31 -2.91 8.13 4.22
CA LEU A 31 -1.82 7.17 4.45
C LEU A 31 -0.82 7.22 3.28
N LYS A 32 -1.32 7.19 2.04
CA LYS A 32 -0.48 7.36 0.85
C LYS A 32 0.34 8.65 0.94
N LYS A 33 -0.29 9.78 1.27
CA LYS A 33 0.40 11.08 1.39
C LYS A 33 1.48 11.07 2.47
N GLN A 34 1.24 10.36 3.58
CA GLN A 34 2.19 10.22 4.66
C GLN A 34 3.44 9.44 4.24
N TYR A 35 3.27 8.34 3.51
CA TYR A 35 4.37 7.41 3.20
C TYR A 35 4.99 7.57 1.81
N GLN A 36 4.40 8.32 0.89
CA GLN A 36 4.89 8.46 -0.50
C GLN A 36 6.28 9.11 -0.63
N ASN A 37 6.71 9.89 0.37
CA ASN A 37 7.99 10.61 0.34
C ASN A 37 9.14 9.85 1.02
N TYR A 38 8.93 8.58 1.36
CA TYR A 38 9.99 7.71 1.87
C TYR A 38 10.74 7.11 0.69
N ASP A 39 12.02 7.44 0.56
CA ASP A 39 12.89 6.87 -0.46
C ASP A 39 13.39 5.49 -0.01
N MET A 40 12.47 4.54 -0.05
CA MET A 40 12.75 3.14 0.22
C MET A 40 12.12 2.29 -0.86
N LYS A 41 12.93 1.38 -1.38
CA LYS A 41 12.58 0.44 -2.44
C LYS A 41 12.74 -0.98 -1.94
N PHE A 42 11.81 -1.83 -2.33
CA PHE A 42 11.72 -3.22 -1.92
C PHE A 42 11.73 -4.09 -3.16
N VAL A 43 12.76 -4.94 -3.25
CA VAL A 43 12.82 -6.00 -4.26
C VAL A 43 11.88 -7.12 -3.80
N ILE A 44 10.95 -7.50 -4.69
CA ILE A 44 10.00 -8.59 -4.45
C ILE A 44 10.74 -9.94 -4.36
N ASN A 45 10.19 -10.88 -3.60
CA ASN A 45 10.73 -12.22 -3.49
C ASN A 45 10.58 -13.00 -4.81
N THR A 46 11.63 -13.69 -5.25
CA THR A 46 11.62 -14.52 -6.48
C THR A 46 10.49 -15.55 -6.47
N SER A 47 10.15 -16.12 -5.30
CA SER A 47 9.03 -17.06 -5.18
C SER A 47 7.70 -16.44 -5.60
N PHE A 48 7.44 -15.19 -5.24
CA PHE A 48 6.25 -14.46 -5.68
C PHE A 48 6.30 -14.16 -7.18
N ILE A 49 7.47 -13.77 -7.72
CA ILE A 49 7.63 -13.56 -9.16
C ILE A 49 7.29 -14.85 -9.93
N ASN A 50 7.76 -16.00 -9.47
CA ASN A 50 7.44 -17.28 -10.10
C ASN A 50 5.95 -17.60 -9.99
N LEU A 51 5.33 -17.36 -8.83
CA LEU A 51 3.88 -17.50 -8.66
C LEU A 51 3.10 -16.64 -9.67
N THR A 52 3.55 -15.42 -9.98
CA THR A 52 2.88 -14.57 -10.99
C THR A 52 2.90 -15.15 -12.41
N LYS A 53 3.85 -16.03 -12.72
CA LYS A 53 3.94 -16.73 -14.01
C LYS A 53 3.07 -17.97 -14.07
N GLU A 54 2.71 -18.53 -12.91
CA GLU A 54 1.87 -19.72 -12.78
C GLU A 54 0.38 -19.37 -12.85
N ILE A 55 0.01 -18.13 -12.49
CA ILE A 55 -1.37 -17.63 -12.63
C ILE A 55 -1.61 -17.11 -14.04
N ASN A 56 -2.82 -17.31 -14.56
CA ASN A 56 -3.22 -16.70 -15.83
C ASN A 56 -3.59 -15.23 -15.58
N TYR A 57 -2.58 -14.36 -15.59
CA TYR A 57 -2.76 -12.91 -15.52
C TYR A 57 -2.96 -12.33 -16.92
N SER A 58 -4.11 -11.74 -17.19
CA SER A 58 -4.40 -11.10 -18.47
C SER A 58 -4.92 -9.68 -18.29
N HIS A 59 -4.48 -8.78 -19.16
CA HIS A 59 -4.97 -7.40 -19.28
C HIS A 59 -5.09 -7.08 -20.78
N LYS A 60 -5.91 -6.08 -21.11
CA LYS A 60 -6.06 -5.64 -22.51
C LYS A 60 -4.78 -4.96 -22.99
N LEU A 61 -4.44 -5.14 -24.26
CA LEU A 61 -3.23 -4.58 -24.91
C LEU A 61 -3.10 -3.05 -24.83
N LEU A 62 -4.20 -2.32 -24.58
CA LEU A 62 -4.24 -0.86 -24.50
C LEU A 62 -4.60 -0.37 -23.08
N ASP A 63 -4.38 -1.21 -22.08
CA ASP A 63 -4.67 -0.91 -20.68
C ASP A 63 -3.37 -0.79 -19.88
N ASP A 64 -2.64 0.29 -20.13
CA ASP A 64 -1.36 0.61 -19.47
C ASP A 64 -1.50 0.71 -17.95
N ASP A 65 -2.70 1.08 -17.49
CA ASP A 65 -3.05 1.14 -16.08
C ASP A 65 -3.55 -0.20 -15.55
N HIS A 66 -3.67 -1.26 -16.35
CA HIS A 66 -4.14 -2.57 -15.91
C HIS A 66 -5.49 -2.48 -15.16
N LYS A 67 -6.42 -1.61 -15.59
CA LYS A 67 -7.73 -1.40 -14.95
C LYS A 67 -8.68 -2.59 -15.15
N ASN A 68 -8.55 -3.31 -16.25
CA ASN A 68 -9.39 -4.42 -16.70
C ASN A 68 -8.60 -5.74 -16.64
N VAL A 69 -7.90 -5.95 -15.53
CA VAL A 69 -7.16 -7.19 -15.28
C VAL A 69 -8.12 -8.29 -14.91
N THR A 70 -7.88 -9.48 -15.46
CA THR A 70 -8.44 -10.73 -14.96
C THR A 70 -7.32 -11.65 -14.51
N ILE A 71 -7.58 -12.43 -13.46
CA ILE A 71 -6.68 -13.50 -13.01
C ILE A 71 -7.47 -14.80 -12.88
N ILE A 72 -6.88 -15.92 -13.29
CA ILE A 72 -7.46 -17.25 -13.05
C ILE A 72 -6.63 -17.98 -11.99
N ILE A 73 -7.28 -18.39 -10.91
CA ILE A 73 -6.72 -19.15 -9.81
C ILE A 73 -7.61 -20.38 -9.61
N ASN A 74 -7.06 -21.59 -9.73
CA ASN A 74 -7.81 -22.84 -9.55
C ASN A 74 -9.16 -22.85 -10.29
N TYR A 75 -9.14 -22.52 -11.59
CA TYR A 75 -10.34 -22.41 -12.46
C TYR A 75 -11.35 -21.31 -12.08
N THR A 76 -11.12 -20.56 -11.01
CA THR A 76 -11.92 -19.37 -10.67
C THR A 76 -11.32 -18.15 -11.36
N MET A 77 -12.12 -17.48 -12.18
CA MET A 77 -11.76 -16.19 -12.78
C MET A 77 -12.15 -15.05 -11.85
N LEU A 78 -11.22 -14.13 -11.62
CA LEU A 78 -11.46 -12.89 -10.90
C LEU A 78 -11.25 -11.71 -11.87
N ASP A 79 -12.06 -10.66 -11.71
CA ASP A 79 -12.12 -9.47 -12.56
C ASP A 79 -11.95 -8.20 -11.72
N ASN A 80 -10.97 -7.37 -12.09
CA ASN A 80 -10.63 -6.15 -11.35
C ASN A 80 -11.73 -5.07 -11.42
N THR A 81 -12.70 -5.22 -12.32
CA THR A 81 -13.88 -4.34 -12.39
C THR A 81 -14.92 -4.70 -11.33
N ILE A 82 -14.87 -5.90 -10.76
CA ILE A 82 -15.74 -6.32 -9.66
C ILE A 82 -15.17 -5.76 -8.34
N PRO A 83 -15.91 -4.89 -7.62
CA PRO A 83 -15.38 -4.17 -6.46
C PRO A 83 -14.78 -5.06 -5.36
N ASP A 84 -15.40 -6.21 -5.10
CA ASP A 84 -14.92 -7.12 -4.06
C ASP A 84 -13.65 -7.86 -4.52
N GLU A 85 -13.57 -8.27 -5.78
CA GLU A 85 -12.45 -9.06 -6.31
C GLU A 85 -11.19 -8.21 -6.54
N HIS A 86 -11.39 -6.93 -6.81
CA HIS A 86 -10.34 -5.95 -7.03
C HIS A 86 -9.26 -6.00 -5.96
N PHE A 87 -9.62 -6.13 -4.67
CA PHE A 87 -8.66 -6.09 -3.57
C PHE A 87 -7.62 -7.20 -3.70
N LEU A 88 -8.05 -8.44 -3.94
CA LEU A 88 -7.16 -9.57 -4.12
C LEU A 88 -6.30 -9.42 -5.37
N ILE A 89 -6.88 -8.95 -6.48
CA ILE A 89 -6.15 -8.74 -7.74
C ILE A 89 -5.01 -7.73 -7.56
N GLN A 90 -5.20 -6.70 -6.72
CA GLN A 90 -4.15 -5.72 -6.45
C GLN A 90 -2.87 -6.33 -5.86
N HIS A 91 -2.95 -7.51 -5.23
CA HIS A 91 -1.79 -8.20 -4.67
C HIS A 91 -0.80 -8.61 -5.76
N PHE A 92 -1.29 -8.86 -6.98
CA PHE A 92 -0.49 -9.21 -8.16
C PHE A 92 -0.27 -8.00 -9.06
N ARG A 93 -1.32 -7.22 -9.32
CA ARG A 93 -1.26 -6.06 -10.21
C ARG A 93 -0.25 -5.02 -9.76
N ILE A 94 -0.19 -4.69 -8.46
CA ILE A 94 0.73 -3.67 -7.96
C ILE A 94 2.20 -4.08 -8.19
N PRO A 95 2.67 -5.27 -7.76
CA PRO A 95 4.03 -5.72 -8.07
C PRO A 95 4.36 -5.76 -9.56
N ILE A 96 3.43 -6.26 -10.39
CA ILE A 96 3.64 -6.36 -11.84
C ILE A 96 3.83 -4.97 -12.47
N MET A 97 2.94 -4.02 -12.16
CA MET A 97 3.02 -2.65 -12.69
C MET A 97 4.27 -1.89 -12.23
N GLU A 98 4.80 -2.20 -11.05
CA GLU A 98 6.01 -1.60 -10.50
C GLU A 98 7.28 -2.36 -10.89
N ASN A 99 7.20 -3.27 -11.89
CA ASN A 99 8.32 -4.11 -12.33
C ASN A 99 9.03 -4.84 -11.17
N PHE A 100 8.23 -5.32 -10.21
CA PHE A 100 8.67 -6.06 -9.03
C PHE A 100 9.66 -5.28 -8.13
N ASN A 101 9.61 -3.95 -8.18
CA ASN A 101 10.40 -3.05 -7.35
C ASN A 101 9.48 -2.01 -6.68
N LEU A 102 9.05 -2.30 -5.45
CA LEU A 102 8.02 -1.52 -4.77
C LEU A 102 8.59 -0.36 -3.97
N GLN A 103 8.02 0.83 -4.15
CA GLN A 103 8.16 1.89 -3.16
C GLN A 103 7.37 1.56 -1.88
N LEU A 104 7.77 2.13 -0.73
CA LEU A 104 7.12 1.88 0.56
C LEU A 104 5.60 2.03 0.51
N PHE A 105 5.08 3.13 -0.01
CA PHE A 105 3.63 3.31 -0.02
C PHE A 105 2.89 2.29 -0.90
N LYS A 106 3.53 1.73 -1.93
CA LYS A 106 2.97 0.67 -2.77
C LYS A 106 2.94 -0.66 -2.01
N LEU A 107 4.01 -0.96 -1.27
CA LEU A 107 4.03 -2.10 -0.35
C LEU A 107 2.90 -1.98 0.69
N LEU A 108 2.71 -0.80 1.28
CA LEU A 108 1.62 -0.56 2.22
C LEU A 108 0.24 -0.57 1.55
N GLN A 109 0.14 -0.22 0.27
CA GLN A 109 -1.10 -0.37 -0.48
C GLN A 109 -1.51 -1.84 -0.58
N ILE A 110 -0.54 -2.73 -0.79
CA ILE A 110 -0.78 -4.19 -0.76
C ILE A 110 -1.25 -4.60 0.64
N ALA A 111 -0.59 -4.14 1.71
CA ALA A 111 -1.03 -4.38 3.09
C ALA A 111 -2.50 -3.95 3.33
N TYR A 112 -2.88 -2.78 2.82
CA TYR A 112 -4.23 -2.28 2.96
C TYR A 112 -5.25 -3.18 2.23
N ASN A 113 -4.96 -3.57 0.99
CA ASN A 113 -5.79 -4.49 0.21
C ASN A 113 -5.86 -5.91 0.84
N ILE A 114 -4.80 -6.36 1.51
CA ILE A 114 -4.82 -7.60 2.31
C ILE A 114 -5.87 -7.53 3.40
N GLY A 115 -5.92 -6.41 4.14
CA GLY A 115 -6.95 -6.17 5.15
C GLY A 115 -8.36 -6.26 4.57
N GLN A 116 -8.58 -5.57 3.43
CA GLN A 116 -9.88 -5.57 2.75
C GLN A 116 -10.28 -6.97 2.27
N SER A 117 -9.34 -7.72 1.68
CA SER A 117 -9.56 -9.11 1.26
C SER A 117 -9.89 -10.02 2.44
N LYS A 118 -9.22 -9.85 3.60
CA LYS A 118 -9.51 -10.61 4.82
C LYS A 118 -10.94 -10.40 5.32
N ALA A 119 -11.43 -9.16 5.31
CA ALA A 119 -12.82 -8.88 5.68
C ALA A 119 -13.80 -9.59 4.73
N LEU A 120 -13.50 -9.62 3.44
CA LEU A 120 -14.32 -10.32 2.45
C LEU A 120 -14.27 -11.85 2.60
N PHE A 121 -13.15 -12.43 3.02
CA PHE A 121 -13.06 -13.85 3.37
C PHE A 121 -14.00 -14.19 4.52
N GLU A 122 -14.01 -13.39 5.59
CA GLU A 122 -14.93 -13.58 6.73
C GLU A 122 -16.41 -13.43 6.33
N MET A 123 -16.68 -12.51 5.39
CA MET A 123 -18.01 -12.32 4.80
C MET A 123 -18.38 -13.39 3.77
N LYS A 124 -17.53 -14.40 3.55
CA LYS A 124 -17.73 -15.50 2.58
C LYS A 124 -17.98 -15.02 1.15
N LYS A 125 -17.31 -13.93 0.75
CA LYS A 125 -17.41 -13.36 -0.60
C LYS A 125 -16.53 -14.05 -1.63
N TYR A 126 -15.54 -14.82 -1.17
CA TYR A 126 -14.71 -15.67 -2.00
C TYR A 126 -15.03 -17.14 -1.76
N ASN A 127 -14.85 -17.97 -2.78
CA ASN A 127 -14.92 -19.42 -2.62
C ASN A 127 -13.69 -19.95 -1.85
N GLN A 128 -13.80 -21.20 -1.38
CA GLN A 128 -12.75 -21.80 -0.55
C GLN A 128 -11.44 -22.01 -1.32
N ASP A 129 -11.50 -22.33 -2.62
CA ASP A 129 -10.30 -22.57 -3.43
C ASP A 129 -9.41 -21.32 -3.55
N ILE A 130 -10.03 -20.14 -3.67
CA ILE A 130 -9.32 -18.85 -3.65
C ILE A 130 -8.67 -18.61 -2.28
N ILE A 131 -9.41 -18.88 -1.19
CA ILE A 131 -8.91 -18.69 0.18
C ILE A 131 -7.74 -19.65 0.44
N ASP A 132 -7.85 -20.91 0.02
CA ASP A 132 -6.81 -21.92 0.20
C ASP A 132 -5.56 -21.57 -0.60
N PHE A 133 -5.72 -21.16 -1.86
CA PHE A 133 -4.62 -20.64 -2.66
C PHE A 133 -3.95 -19.45 -1.99
N TYR A 134 -4.74 -18.52 -1.44
CA TYR A 134 -4.25 -17.33 -0.77
C TYR A 134 -3.37 -17.66 0.45
N MET A 135 -3.87 -18.57 1.30
CA MET A 135 -3.18 -18.98 2.53
C MET A 135 -1.96 -19.86 2.24
N LYS A 136 -2.06 -20.78 1.28
CA LYS A 136 -0.95 -21.63 0.82
C LYS A 136 0.24 -20.80 0.34
N ASN A 137 -0.02 -19.75 -0.43
CA ASN A 137 0.99 -18.84 -0.97
C ASN A 137 1.38 -17.69 -0.02
N LYS A 138 0.82 -17.68 1.20
CA LYS A 138 1.14 -16.68 2.24
C LYS A 138 0.98 -15.24 1.74
N LEU A 139 -0.05 -14.97 0.93
CA LEU A 139 -0.28 -13.66 0.31
C LEU A 139 -0.64 -12.56 1.33
N ASP A 140 -0.82 -12.89 2.61
CA ASP A 140 -0.99 -11.91 3.69
C ASP A 140 0.32 -11.53 4.41
N LYS A 141 1.44 -12.19 4.07
CA LYS A 141 2.70 -12.02 4.79
C LYS A 141 3.63 -11.06 4.07
N LEU A 142 4.24 -10.16 4.85
CA LEU A 142 5.25 -9.22 4.34
C LEU A 142 6.41 -9.92 3.60
N ILE A 143 6.85 -11.09 4.09
CA ILE A 143 7.96 -11.86 3.50
C ILE A 143 7.70 -12.30 2.05
N THR A 144 6.44 -12.38 1.64
CA THR A 144 6.03 -12.67 0.26
C THR A 144 6.41 -11.54 -0.68
N TYR A 145 6.36 -10.30 -0.19
CA TYR A 145 6.53 -9.08 -0.97
C TYR A 145 7.89 -8.40 -0.77
N THR A 146 8.72 -8.87 0.16
CA THR A 146 10.07 -8.32 0.31
C THR A 146 11.05 -9.31 0.91
N GLN A 147 12.29 -9.28 0.42
CA GLN A 147 13.38 -10.15 0.86
C GLN A 147 13.99 -9.70 2.20
N ASN A 148 13.89 -8.41 2.56
CA ASN A 148 14.71 -7.79 3.62
C ASN A 148 13.95 -7.44 4.90
N VAL A 149 13.02 -8.29 5.35
CA VAL A 149 12.09 -8.00 6.46
C VAL A 149 12.78 -7.62 7.79
N LYS A 150 13.97 -8.15 8.06
CA LYS A 150 14.63 -8.06 9.37
C LYS A 150 15.40 -6.76 9.63
N GLU A 151 15.62 -5.91 8.62
CA GLU A 151 16.57 -4.78 8.73
C GLU A 151 15.96 -3.39 8.47
N ILE A 152 14.66 -3.31 8.19
CA ILE A 152 14.04 -2.06 7.74
C ILE A 152 13.62 -1.21 8.96
N LYS A 153 14.54 -0.35 9.42
CA LYS A 153 14.18 0.79 10.27
C LYS A 153 13.80 1.97 9.38
N LEU A 154 12.52 2.37 9.43
CA LEU A 154 12.04 3.53 8.68
C LEU A 154 12.79 4.80 9.11
N SER A 155 13.57 5.37 8.19
CA SER A 155 14.20 6.68 8.33
C SER A 155 13.18 7.82 8.20
N ARG A 156 13.52 9.06 8.57
CA ARG A 156 12.59 10.18 8.45
C ARG A 156 12.32 10.53 6.98
N PRO A 157 11.11 11.01 6.62
CA PRO A 157 10.82 11.43 5.25
C PRO A 157 11.74 12.58 4.82
N LEU A 158 12.16 12.57 3.54
CA LEU A 158 13.15 13.50 2.98
C LEU A 158 12.78 14.98 3.13
N ASN A 159 11.48 15.29 3.25
CA ASN A 159 10.97 16.66 3.37
C ASN A 159 10.85 17.18 4.81
N TYR A 160 11.43 16.52 5.81
CA TYR A 160 11.49 17.05 7.17
C TYR A 160 12.54 18.18 7.30
N LYS A 161 12.44 19.24 6.48
CA LYS A 161 13.11 20.50 6.77
C LYS A 161 12.38 21.13 7.96
N LYS A 162 13.01 21.10 9.13
CA LYS A 162 12.56 21.83 10.33
C LYS A 162 12.10 23.22 9.91
N SER A 163 10.81 23.52 10.10
CA SER A 163 10.32 24.89 10.07
C SER A 163 11.14 25.65 11.12
N LYS A 164 12.13 26.42 10.66
CA LYS A 164 12.82 27.39 11.52
C LYS A 164 11.73 28.38 11.95
N LYS A 165 11.25 28.23 13.18
CA LYS A 165 10.49 29.27 13.89
C LYS A 165 11.31 30.55 13.80
N THR A 166 10.95 31.45 12.90
CA THR A 166 11.39 32.84 12.90
C THR A 166 10.82 33.48 14.16
N LYS A 167 11.62 33.47 15.24
CA LYS A 167 11.44 34.38 16.37
C LYS A 167 11.58 35.80 15.81
N LYS A 168 10.47 36.46 15.49
CA LYS A 168 10.43 37.93 15.37
C LYS A 168 10.63 38.50 16.77
N SER A 169 11.88 38.78 17.12
CA SER A 169 12.23 39.61 18.26
C SER A 169 12.10 41.09 17.88
N LYS A 170 11.60 41.86 18.85
CA LYS A 170 11.27 43.28 18.83
C LYS A 170 12.42 44.18 18.35
N LYS A 171 12.08 45.28 17.65
CA LYS A 171 12.82 46.54 17.78
C LYS A 171 11.87 47.73 17.84
N SER A 172 11.65 48.19 19.06
CA SER A 172 11.09 49.47 19.46
C SER A 172 11.89 50.63 18.84
N ARG A 173 11.24 51.53 18.10
CA ARG A 173 11.78 52.86 17.79
C ARG A 173 11.18 53.88 18.76
N LYS A 174 12.00 54.33 19.71
CA LYS A 174 11.81 55.59 20.43
C LYS A 174 12.07 56.74 19.44
N SER A 175 11.09 57.58 19.16
CA SER A 175 11.28 58.90 18.57
C SER A 175 11.32 59.94 19.69
N LYS A 176 12.53 60.38 20.04
CA LYS A 176 12.78 61.68 20.67
C LYS A 176 13.81 62.37 19.78
N LYS A 177 13.43 63.45 19.12
CA LYS A 177 14.25 64.67 19.03
C LYS A 177 13.46 65.82 18.41
N SER A 178 13.45 66.88 19.20
CA SER A 178 13.04 68.27 19.04
C SER A 178 13.85 69.07 18.00
N ARG A 179 13.21 70.11 17.45
CA ARG A 179 13.69 71.43 16.91
C ARG A 179 12.74 71.80 15.75
N ASN A 180 12.12 72.97 15.65
CA ASN A 180 12.23 74.28 16.32
C ASN A 180 10.86 74.77 16.76
#